data_AF-A0A6J5WEG5-F1
#
_entry.id   AF-A0A6J5WEG5-F1
#
_cell.length_a   1.000
_cell.length_b   1.000
_cell.length_c   1.000
_cell.angle_alpha   90.00
_cell.angle_beta   90.00
_cell.angle_gamma   90.00
#
_symmetry.space_group_name_H-M   'P 1'
#
loop_
_entity.id
_entity.type
_entity.pdbx_description
1 polymer ?
#
loop_
_entity_poly.entity_id
_entity_poly.type
_entity_poly.pdbx_seq_one_letter_code
_entity_poly.pdbx_strand_id
1 'polypeptide(L)'
;IEWLTAGDCIAGMHEVVVTNRTVDAIKLATEQHRLLWRVSSTLFAHIASDAVLKPLGRFAESSLASKYPAIYAGEFVEQELAVINLKGNKGEL
;
A
#
# COMPACT_ATOMS: atom_id res chain seq x y z
N ILE A 1 -0.26 -3.51 -8.67
CA ILE A 1 -0.39 -4.87 -9.23
C ILE A 1 -1.85 -5.18 -9.54
N GLU A 2 -2.77 -5.01 -8.60
CA GLU A 2 -4.21 -5.26 -8.82
C GLU A 2 -4.77 -4.65 -10.12
N TRP A 3 -4.44 -3.38 -10.38
CA TRP A 3 -4.85 -2.67 -11.60
C TRP A 3 -4.34 -3.32 -12.90
N LEU A 4 -3.13 -3.88 -12.89
CA LEU A 4 -2.51 -4.54 -14.05
C LEU A 4 -3.11 -5.93 -14.30
N THR A 5 -3.70 -6.53 -13.26
CA THR A 5 -4.26 -7.88 -13.29
C THR A 5 -5.78 -7.90 -13.37
N ALA A 6 -6.43 -6.74 -13.52
CA ALA A 6 -7.89 -6.61 -13.48
C ALA A 6 -8.54 -7.31 -12.27
N GLY A 7 -7.90 -7.22 -11.09
CA GLY A 7 -8.40 -7.83 -9.86
C GLY A 7 -8.09 -9.31 -9.66
N ASP A 8 -7.41 -9.99 -10.59
CA ASP A 8 -7.00 -11.40 -10.41
C ASP A 8 -5.98 -11.55 -9.26
N CYS A 9 -5.21 -10.50 -8.99
CA CYS A 9 -4.43 -10.33 -7.77
C CYS A 9 -4.95 -9.12 -6.99
N ILE A 10 -5.43 -9.32 -5.77
CA ILE A 10 -6.04 -8.26 -4.95
C ILE A 10 -4.99 -7.62 -4.02
N ALA A 11 -5.03 -6.30 -3.89
CA ALA A 11 -4.28 -5.56 -2.89
C ALA A 11 -4.83 -5.87 -1.49
N GLY A 12 -4.00 -6.48 -0.65
CA GLY A 12 -4.38 -6.83 0.72
C GLY A 12 -4.27 -5.65 1.68
N MET A 13 -5.19 -5.59 2.64
CA MET A 13 -5.07 -4.69 3.81
C MET A 13 -4.20 -5.35 4.88
N HIS A 14 -3.22 -4.61 5.38
CA HIS A 14 -2.35 -5.06 6.47
C HIS A 14 -2.19 -3.93 7.50
N GLU A 15 -2.36 -4.27 8.77
CA GLU A 15 -2.10 -3.38 9.91
C GLU A 15 -1.18 -4.04 10.93
N VAL A 16 -0.49 -3.20 11.70
CA VAL A 16 0.35 -3.65 12.82
C VAL A 16 -0.41 -3.34 14.11
N VAL A 17 -0.80 -4.38 14.83
CA VAL A 17 -1.57 -4.26 16.08
C VAL A 17 -0.79 -4.74 17.29
N VAL A 18 -1.10 -4.17 18.46
CA VAL A 18 -0.61 -4.66 19.75
C VAL A 18 -1.49 -5.82 20.19
N THR A 19 -0.90 -6.98 20.41
CA THR A 19 -1.58 -8.19 20.90
C THR A 19 -1.15 -8.49 22.33
N ASN A 20 -1.84 -9.42 23.00
CA ASN A 20 -1.40 -9.92 24.31
C ASN A 20 0.04 -10.45 24.27
N ARG A 21 0.43 -11.12 23.17
CA ARG A 21 1.81 -11.60 22.98
C ARG A 21 2.81 -10.45 22.87
N THR A 22 2.41 -9.33 22.26
CA THR A 22 3.22 -8.10 22.22
C THR A 22 3.43 -7.55 23.63
N VAL A 23 2.38 -7.53 24.45
CA VAL A 23 2.45 -7.07 25.85
C VAL A 23 3.36 -7.98 26.68
N ASP A 24 3.25 -9.30 26.52
CA ASP A 24 4.09 -10.25 27.25
C ASP A 24 5.57 -10.12 26.83
N ALA A 25 5.84 -9.93 25.54
CA ALA A 25 7.20 -9.68 25.04
C ALA A 25 7.78 -8.36 25.58
N ILE A 26 6.96 -7.30 25.71
CA ILE A 26 7.37 -6.03 26.31
C ILE A 26 7.72 -6.21 27.79
N LYS A 27 6.89 -6.94 28.56
CA LYS A 27 7.16 -7.23 29.99
C LYS A 27 8.49 -7.94 30.15
N LEU A 28 8.71 -9.02 29.39
CA LEU A 28 9.94 -9.79 29.43
C LEU A 28 11.16 -8.95 29.04
N ALA A 29 11.06 -8.15 27.97
CA ALA A 29 12.15 -7.26 27.56
C ALA A 29 12.47 -6.18 28.62
N THR A 30 11.44 -5.71 29.35
CA THR A 30 11.59 -4.75 30.45
C THR A 30 12.34 -5.38 31.63
N GLU A 31 11.96 -6.59 32.05
CA GLU A 31 12.65 -7.36 33.10
C GLU A 31 14.12 -7.62 32.77
N GLN A 32 14.43 -7.75 31.47
CA GLN A 32 15.78 -7.96 30.96
C GLN A 32 16.56 -6.67 30.66
N HIS A 33 16.00 -5.50 30.96
CA HIS A 33 16.60 -4.18 30.66
C HIS A 33 16.97 -3.98 29.18
N ARG A 34 16.16 -4.52 28.25
CA ARG A 34 16.33 -4.36 26.79
C ARG A 34 15.53 -3.19 26.24
N LEU A 35 15.92 -2.68 25.06
CA LEU A 35 15.15 -1.69 24.30
C LEU A 35 13.80 -2.27 23.86
N LEU A 36 12.76 -1.44 23.91
CA LEU A 36 11.37 -1.82 23.61
C LEU A 36 10.92 -1.44 22.19
N TRP A 37 11.81 -0.90 21.36
CA TRP A 37 11.47 -0.41 20.03
C TRP A 37 11.13 -1.55 19.07
N ARG A 38 9.98 -1.42 18.39
CA ARG A 38 9.64 -2.20 17.21
C ARG A 38 10.03 -1.42 15.96
N VAL A 39 11.02 -1.91 15.23
CA VAL A 39 11.50 -1.28 14.00
C VAL A 39 11.10 -2.16 12.80
N SER A 40 10.56 -1.54 11.76
CA SER A 40 10.29 -2.19 10.47
C SER A 40 10.67 -1.24 9.34
N SER A 41 11.29 -1.77 8.29
CA SER A 41 11.64 -1.02 7.08
C SER A 41 10.84 -1.57 5.92
N THR A 42 9.82 -0.84 5.50
CA THR A 42 8.98 -1.23 4.35
C THR A 42 9.60 -0.68 3.07
N LEU A 43 9.79 -1.55 2.07
CA LEU A 43 10.15 -1.15 0.71
C LEU A 43 8.89 -1.13 -0.15
N PHE A 44 8.61 0.02 -0.76
CA PHE A 44 7.51 0.17 -1.72
C PHE A 44 8.07 0.23 -3.15
N ALA A 45 7.64 -0.70 -4.00
CA ALA A 45 7.96 -0.72 -5.42
C ALA A 45 6.73 -0.28 -6.22
N HIS A 46 6.91 0.69 -7.11
CA HIS A 46 5.83 1.29 -7.90
C HIS A 46 6.15 1.27 -9.39
N ILE A 47 5.09 1.33 -10.20
CA ILE A 47 5.18 1.61 -11.63
C ILE A 47 5.57 3.08 -11.80
N ALA A 48 6.36 3.39 -12.83
CA ALA A 48 6.77 4.76 -13.16
C ALA A 48 5.55 5.68 -13.30
N SER A 49 5.60 6.88 -12.71
CA SER A 49 4.45 7.77 -12.56
C SER A 49 3.80 8.20 -13.88
N ASP A 50 4.60 8.30 -14.94
CA ASP A 50 4.21 8.67 -16.30
C ASP A 50 3.75 7.48 -17.15
N ALA A 51 3.85 6.25 -16.63
CA ALA A 51 3.31 5.08 -17.29
C ALA A 51 1.80 4.96 -17.06
N VAL A 52 1.09 4.51 -18.09
CA VAL A 52 -0.36 4.27 -18.03
C VAL A 52 -0.63 2.91 -17.40
N LEU A 53 -1.26 2.90 -16.22
CA LEU A 53 -1.83 1.71 -15.60
C LEU A 53 -3.09 1.28 -16.36
N LYS A 54 -3.10 0.02 -16.78
CA LYS A 54 -4.24 -0.68 -17.37
C LYS A 54 -4.04 -2.18 -17.25
N PRO A 55 -5.10 -3.00 -17.31
CA PRO A 55 -4.98 -4.44 -17.41
C PRO A 55 -4.05 -4.88 -18.54
N LEU A 56 -3.19 -5.87 -18.27
CA LEU A 56 -2.15 -6.35 -19.19
C LEU A 56 -2.48 -7.72 -19.77
N GLY A 57 -2.11 -7.96 -21.04
CA GLY A 57 -2.23 -9.26 -21.69
C GLY A 57 -3.63 -9.87 -21.52
N ARG A 58 -3.68 -11.13 -21.07
CA ARG A 58 -4.94 -11.85 -20.83
C ARG A 58 -5.90 -11.15 -19.86
N PHE A 59 -5.41 -10.29 -18.97
CA PHE A 59 -6.25 -9.60 -17.99
C PHE A 59 -7.09 -8.48 -18.64
N ALA A 60 -6.68 -7.97 -19.81
CA ALA A 60 -7.47 -7.00 -20.57
C ALA A 60 -8.74 -7.59 -21.18
N GLU A 61 -8.79 -8.91 -21.35
CA GLU A 61 -9.96 -9.65 -21.83
C GLU A 61 -10.91 -10.07 -20.69
N SER A 62 -10.52 -9.82 -19.44
CA SER A 62 -11.36 -10.11 -18.28
C SER A 62 -12.65 -9.29 -18.33
N SER A 63 -13.78 -9.90 -17.93
CA SER A 63 -15.04 -9.19 -17.75
C SER A 63 -14.96 -8.06 -16.73
N LEU A 64 -13.94 -8.09 -15.86
CA LEU A 64 -13.66 -7.06 -14.86
C LEU A 64 -12.73 -5.96 -15.38
N ALA A 65 -12.13 -6.09 -16.56
CA ALA A 65 -11.18 -5.10 -17.09
C ALA A 65 -11.78 -3.69 -17.17
N SER A 66 -13.08 -3.57 -17.43
CA SER A 66 -13.81 -2.30 -17.46
C SER A 66 -13.81 -1.55 -16.13
N LYS A 67 -13.59 -2.24 -14.99
CA LYS A 67 -13.46 -1.62 -13.66
C LYS A 67 -12.10 -0.99 -13.41
N TYR A 68 -11.12 -1.27 -14.26
CA TYR A 68 -9.73 -0.81 -14.14
C TYR A 68 -9.36 0.05 -15.36
N PRO A 69 -9.95 1.25 -15.51
CA PRO A 69 -9.72 2.11 -16.68
C PRO A 69 -8.25 2.53 -16.79
N ALA A 70 -7.84 2.96 -17.98
CA ALA A 70 -6.50 3.50 -18.19
C ALA A 70 -6.32 4.79 -17.37
N ILE A 71 -5.28 4.85 -16.53
CA ILE A 71 -4.93 6.02 -15.71
C ILE A 71 -3.41 6.12 -15.58
N TYR A 72 -2.84 7.32 -15.47
CA TYR A 72 -1.42 7.45 -15.16
C TYR A 72 -1.12 6.94 -13.75
N ALA A 73 -0.02 6.20 -13.57
CA ALA A 73 0.32 5.62 -12.27
C ALA A 73 0.49 6.70 -11.19
N GLY A 74 1.06 7.85 -11.54
CA GLY A 74 1.21 8.98 -10.64
C GLY A 74 -0.12 9.54 -10.17
N GLU A 75 -1.09 9.69 -11.09
CA GLU A 75 -2.43 10.17 -10.76
C GLU A 75 -3.16 9.19 -9.84
N PHE A 76 -3.09 7.89 -10.15
CA PHE A 76 -3.67 6.86 -9.30
C PHE A 76 -3.11 6.91 -7.87
N VAL A 77 -1.78 7.00 -7.73
CA VAL A 77 -1.14 7.09 -6.41
C VAL A 77 -1.58 8.36 -5.67
N GLU A 78 -1.69 9.50 -6.35
CA GLU A 78 -2.20 10.73 -5.72
C GLU A 78 -3.64 10.58 -5.22
N GLN A 79 -4.50 9.89 -5.97
CA GLN A 79 -5.89 9.63 -5.57
C GLN A 79 -5.93 8.75 -4.31
N GLU A 80 -5.14 7.68 -4.26
CA GLU A 80 -5.02 6.80 -3.09
C GLU A 80 -4.51 7.56 -1.86
N LEU A 81 -3.47 8.38 -2.03
CA LEU A 81 -2.94 9.21 -0.94
C LEU A 81 -3.95 10.25 -0.45
N ALA A 82 -4.81 10.76 -1.33
CA ALA A 82 -5.86 11.71 -0.94
C ALA A 82 -6.90 11.09 -0.02
N VAL A 83 -7.29 9.82 -0.26
CA VAL A 83 -8.27 9.09 0.57
C VAL A 83 -7.82 8.99 2.03
N ILE A 84 -6.50 8.91 2.27
CA ILE A 84 -5.91 8.82 3.61
C ILE A 84 -5.30 10.16 4.09
N ASN A 85 -5.64 11.28 3.46
CA ASN A 85 -5.14 12.62 3.79
C ASN A 85 -3.61 12.78 3.78
N LEU A 86 -2.93 12.00 2.93
CA LEU A 86 -1.48 12.10 2.71
C LEU A 86 -1.11 12.75 1.36
N LYS A 87 -2.11 13.14 0.55
CA LYS A 87 -1.85 13.95 -0.64
C LYS A 87 -1.27 15.30 -0.19
N GLY A 88 -0.13 15.68 -0.77
CA GLY A 88 0.49 16.96 -0.46
C GLY A 88 -0.50 18.10 -0.66
N ASN A 89 -0.67 18.95 0.36
CA ASN A 89 -1.35 20.22 0.18
C ASN A 89 -0.58 21.00 -0.87
N LYS A 90 -1.28 21.53 -1.88
CA LYS A 90 -0.72 22.59 -2.71
C LYS A 90 -0.48 23.77 -1.78
N GLY A 91 0.68 23.80 -1.13
CA GLY A 91 1.14 24.99 -0.44
C GLY A 91 1.17 26.10 -1.47
N GLU A 92 0.42 27.17 -1.18
CA GLU A 92 0.75 28.50 -1.68
C GLU A 92 2.26 28.69 -1.46
N LEU A 93 3.01 28.70 -2.56
CA LEU A 93 4.37 29.20 -2.59
C LEU A 93 4.33 30.73 -2.59
#